data_AF-A0A7W8PCN5-F1
#
_entry.id   AF-A0A7W8PCN5-F1
#
_cell.length_a   1.000
_cell.length_b   1.000
_cell.length_c   1.000
_cell.angle_alpha   90.00
_cell.angle_beta   90.00
_cell.angle_gamma   90.00
#
_symmetry.space_group_name_H-M   'P 1'
#
loop_
_entity.id
_entity.type
_entity.pdbx_description
1 polymer ?
#
loop_
_entity_poly.entity_id
_entity_poly.type
_entity_poly.pdbx_seq_one_letter_code
_entity_poly.pdbx_strand_id
1 'polypeptide(L)'
;MSHPIDTSGGPEPMPAAPDNLAAFVTGLLAENLHPEPQAWLRFLQSGVDTLSDPHYQRFAINRAWRVIFAKLNQRERIDTIDVRYCLVDKEGSIQDWKKLFETGVLPFILEHQLPGSL
;
A
#
# COMPACT_ATOMS: atom_id res chain seq x y z
N MET A 1 27.94 -13.73 51.58
CA MET A 1 28.23 -14.26 50.24
C MET A 1 27.41 -13.42 49.26
N SER A 2 28.05 -12.50 48.56
CA SER A 2 27.39 -11.56 47.66
C SER A 2 27.26 -12.20 46.28
N HIS A 3 26.03 -12.35 45.78
CA HIS A 3 25.79 -12.77 44.40
C HIS A 3 25.89 -11.55 43.47
N PRO A 4 26.61 -11.63 42.34
CA PRO A 4 26.58 -10.59 41.32
C PRO A 4 25.24 -10.66 40.56
N ILE A 5 24.60 -9.49 40.42
CA ILE A 5 23.46 -9.29 39.53
C ILE A 5 24.02 -9.13 38.12
N ASP A 6 23.71 -10.07 37.24
CA ASP A 6 24.06 -10.03 35.83
C ASP A 6 23.14 -9.04 35.11
N THR A 7 23.59 -7.79 34.99
CA THR A 7 22.95 -6.76 34.16
C THR A 7 23.48 -6.81 32.73
N SER A 8 23.25 -7.93 32.04
CA SER A 8 23.50 -8.05 30.60
C SER A 8 22.20 -7.78 29.83
N GLY A 9 21.63 -6.58 30.03
CA GLY A 9 20.57 -6.04 29.19
C GLY A 9 21.18 -5.50 27.91
N GLY A 10 21.36 -6.36 26.91
CA GLY A 10 21.66 -5.91 25.55
C GLY A 10 20.54 -4.99 25.04
N PRO A 11 20.85 -4.03 24.15
CA PRO A 11 19.81 -3.19 23.57
C PRO A 11 18.78 -4.09 22.89
N GLU A 12 17.55 -4.05 23.38
CA GLU A 12 16.40 -4.66 22.71
C GLU A 12 16.41 -4.14 21.26
N PRO A 13 16.38 -5.03 20.25
CA PRO A 13 16.31 -4.59 18.87
C PRO A 13 15.05 -3.72 18.75
N MET A 14 15.25 -2.45 18.41
CA MET A 14 14.12 -1.55 18.21
C MET A 14 13.17 -2.21 17.21
N PRO A 15 11.86 -2.22 17.48
CA PRO A 15 10.89 -2.71 16.51
C PRO A 15 11.14 -1.95 15.19
N ALA A 16 11.34 -2.70 14.12
CA ALA A 16 11.48 -2.12 12.79
C ALA A 16 10.34 -1.13 12.58
N ALA A 17 10.64 0.07 12.05
CA ALA A 17 9.64 1.08 11.80
C ALA A 17 8.45 0.46 11.06
N PRO A 18 7.20 0.71 11.48
CA PRO A 18 6.04 0.07 10.89
C PRO A 18 6.06 0.31 9.37
N ASP A 19 5.93 -0.78 8.61
CA ASP A 19 5.87 -0.78 7.15
C ASP A 19 4.70 0.12 6.69
N ASN A 20 4.99 1.39 6.40
CA ASN A 20 4.00 2.33 5.90
C ASN A 20 3.66 1.98 4.45
N LEU A 21 2.47 1.42 4.25
CA LEU A 21 2.03 0.92 2.95
C LEU A 21 1.67 2.04 1.98
N ALA A 22 1.19 3.18 2.48
CA ALA A 22 0.94 4.35 1.63
C ALA A 22 2.25 4.92 1.07
N ALA A 23 3.29 4.99 1.91
CA ALA A 23 4.64 5.36 1.47
C ALA A 23 5.20 4.34 0.47
N PHE A 24 5.01 3.03 0.72
CA PHE A 24 5.40 1.97 -0.22
C PHE A 24 4.75 2.14 -1.60
N VAL A 25 3.42 2.28 -1.69
CA VAL A 25 2.72 2.43 -2.98
C VAL A 25 3.18 3.70 -3.70
N THR A 26 3.32 4.82 -2.97
CA THR A 26 3.80 6.09 -3.53
C THR A 26 5.23 5.97 -4.06
N GLY A 27 6.11 5.31 -3.30
CA GLY A 27 7.49 5.04 -3.72
C GLY A 27 7.53 4.17 -4.97
N LEU A 28 6.74 3.11 -5.01
CA LEU A 28 6.64 2.20 -6.16
C LEU A 28 6.20 2.94 -7.44
N LEU A 29 5.22 3.84 -7.34
CA LEU A 29 4.80 4.67 -8.47
C LEU A 29 5.90 5.64 -8.92
N ALA A 30 6.61 6.25 -7.98
CA ALA A 30 7.70 7.18 -8.28
C ALA A 30 8.89 6.47 -8.94
N GLU A 31 9.28 5.30 -8.43
CA GLU A 31 10.35 4.45 -8.99
C GLU A 31 10.04 4.00 -10.42
N ASN A 32 8.76 3.81 -10.74
CA ASN A 32 8.28 3.46 -12.08
C ASN A 32 7.87 4.68 -12.93
N LEU A 33 8.38 5.87 -12.58
CA LEU A 33 8.24 7.11 -13.36
C LEU A 33 6.78 7.55 -13.60
N HIS A 34 5.86 7.23 -12.69
CA HIS A 34 4.51 7.75 -12.74
C HIS A 34 4.54 9.29 -12.60
N PRO A 35 3.83 10.06 -13.45
CA PRO A 35 3.93 11.52 -13.46
C PRO A 35 3.45 12.19 -12.17
N GLU A 36 2.48 11.56 -11.48
CA GLU A 36 1.88 12.08 -10.25
C GLU A 36 1.75 10.98 -9.18
N PRO A 37 2.86 10.51 -8.57
CA PRO A 37 2.86 9.33 -7.70
C PRO A 37 2.06 9.50 -6.40
N GLN A 38 1.76 10.75 -6.01
CA GLN A 38 0.97 11.08 -4.82
C GLN A 38 -0.52 11.34 -5.11
N ALA A 39 -0.93 11.46 -6.38
CA ALA A 39 -2.29 11.89 -6.71
C ALA A 39 -3.37 10.93 -6.22
N TRP A 40 -3.05 9.65 -6.02
CA TRP A 40 -3.98 8.65 -5.50
C TRP A 40 -4.31 8.86 -4.02
N LEU A 41 -3.47 9.56 -3.25
CA LEU A 41 -3.67 9.82 -1.82
C LEU A 41 -4.96 10.62 -1.56
N ARG A 42 -5.45 11.41 -2.52
CA ARG A 42 -6.74 12.13 -2.40
C ARG A 42 -7.96 11.19 -2.29
N PHE A 43 -7.80 9.92 -2.64
CA PHE A 43 -8.82 8.88 -2.52
C PHE A 43 -8.70 8.08 -1.21
N LEU A 44 -7.63 8.27 -0.44
CA LEU A 44 -7.50 7.72 0.90
C LEU A 44 -8.31 8.52 1.90
N GLN A 45 -8.82 7.83 2.92
CA GLN A 45 -9.36 8.49 4.10
C GLN A 45 -8.21 9.22 4.83
N SER A 46 -8.47 10.43 5.30
CA SER A 46 -7.48 11.25 6.02
C SER A 46 -6.89 10.50 7.21
N GLY A 47 -5.56 10.59 7.37
CA GLY A 47 -4.80 10.02 8.48
C GLY A 47 -4.37 8.56 8.29
N VAL A 48 -4.87 7.85 7.27
CA VAL A 48 -4.50 6.44 6.99
C VAL A 48 -3.00 6.28 6.79
N ASP A 49 -2.38 7.20 6.08
CA ASP A 49 -0.95 7.26 5.78
C ASP A 49 -0.06 7.45 7.01
N THR A 50 -0.64 7.74 8.18
CA THR A 50 0.07 7.89 9.46
C THR A 50 -0.25 6.79 10.47
N LEU A 51 -1.15 5.85 10.14
CA LEU A 51 -1.54 4.76 11.03
C LEU A 51 -0.41 3.75 11.18
N SER A 52 -0.29 3.15 12.36
CA SER A 52 0.66 2.05 12.61
C SER A 52 0.15 0.68 12.15
N ASP A 53 -1.16 0.52 11.96
CA ASP A 53 -1.77 -0.76 11.58
C ASP A 53 -1.69 -1.00 10.05
N PRO A 54 -0.81 -1.91 9.57
CA PRO A 54 -0.65 -2.17 8.15
C PRO A 54 -1.87 -2.89 7.55
N HIS A 55 -2.67 -3.62 8.32
CA HIS A 55 -3.87 -4.28 7.81
C HIS A 55 -4.97 -3.27 7.50
N TYR A 56 -5.14 -2.28 8.37
CA TYR A 56 -6.07 -1.19 8.10
C TYR A 56 -5.60 -0.33 6.92
N GLN A 57 -4.29 -0.02 6.84
CA GLN A 57 -3.73 0.67 5.68
C GLN A 57 -4.00 -0.09 4.38
N ARG A 58 -3.73 -1.40 4.34
CA ARG A 58 -4.01 -2.27 3.20
C ARG A 58 -5.47 -2.16 2.75
N PHE A 59 -6.41 -2.30 3.68
CA PHE A 59 -7.84 -2.19 3.39
C PHE A 59 -8.20 -0.82 2.78
N ALA A 60 -7.71 0.26 3.38
CA ALA A 60 -7.99 1.61 2.91
C ALA A 60 -7.37 1.89 1.52
N ILE A 61 -6.15 1.42 1.27
CA ILE A 61 -5.48 1.49 -0.03
C ILE A 61 -6.26 0.72 -1.09
N ASN A 62 -6.63 -0.53 -0.81
CA ASN A 62 -7.44 -1.35 -1.73
C ASN A 62 -8.77 -0.66 -2.05
N ARG A 63 -9.43 -0.07 -1.05
CA ARG A 63 -10.66 0.70 -1.25
C ARG A 63 -10.42 1.90 -2.18
N ALA A 64 -9.36 2.68 -1.96
CA ALA A 64 -9.02 3.82 -2.80
C ALA A 64 -8.85 3.41 -4.27
N TRP A 65 -8.06 2.36 -4.54
CA TRP A 65 -7.83 1.86 -5.90
C TRP A 65 -9.09 1.28 -6.54
N ARG A 66 -9.94 0.57 -5.80
CA ARG A 66 -11.25 0.12 -6.32
C ARG A 66 -12.13 1.28 -6.76
N VAL A 67 -12.11 2.40 -6.04
CA VAL A 67 -12.85 3.62 -6.44
C VAL A 67 -12.25 4.21 -7.72
N ILE A 68 -10.92 4.33 -7.81
CA ILE A 68 -10.22 4.83 -9.00
C ILE A 68 -10.55 3.96 -10.22
N PHE A 69 -10.46 2.63 -10.09
CA PHE A 69 -10.78 1.68 -11.16
C PHE A 69 -12.26 1.70 -11.56
N ALA A 70 -13.17 1.88 -10.61
CA ALA A 70 -14.59 2.03 -10.91
C ALA A 70 -14.86 3.31 -11.71
N LYS A 71 -14.20 4.43 -11.37
CA LYS A 71 -14.29 5.68 -12.14
C LYS A 71 -13.75 5.53 -13.56
N LEU A 72 -12.59 4.86 -13.72
CA LEU A 72 -12.03 4.56 -15.03
C LEU A 72 -13.00 3.73 -15.87
N ASN A 73 -13.54 2.64 -15.31
CA ASN A 73 -14.53 1.79 -15.99
C ASN A 73 -15.78 2.59 -16.42
N GLN A 74 -16.28 3.49 -15.58
CA GLN A 74 -17.44 4.33 -15.92
C GLN A 74 -17.15 5.31 -17.06
N ARG A 75 -15.98 5.96 -17.03
CA ARG A 75 -15.57 6.97 -18.02
C ARG A 75 -15.19 6.36 -19.36
N GLU A 76 -14.38 5.30 -19.33
CA GLU A 76 -13.68 4.77 -20.50
C GLU A 76 -14.17 3.38 -20.91
N ARG A 77 -15.08 2.76 -20.16
CA ARG A 77 -15.62 1.41 -20.42
C ARG A 77 -14.56 0.31 -20.44
N ILE A 78 -13.41 0.56 -19.80
CA ILE A 78 -12.34 -0.43 -19.63
C ILE A 78 -12.73 -1.40 -18.52
N ASP A 79 -12.69 -2.71 -18.79
CA ASP A 79 -12.94 -3.72 -17.76
C ASP A 79 -11.80 -3.72 -16.73
N THR A 80 -12.17 -3.64 -15.45
CA THR A 80 -11.24 -3.62 -14.32
C THR A 80 -11.47 -4.79 -13.36
N ILE A 81 -12.26 -5.80 -13.75
CA ILE A 81 -12.54 -6.97 -12.91
C ILE A 81 -11.24 -7.68 -12.51
N ASP A 82 -10.37 -8.01 -13.47
CA ASP A 82 -9.16 -8.81 -13.20
C ASP A 82 -8.19 -8.10 -12.25
N VAL A 83 -7.90 -6.82 -12.50
CA VAL A 83 -7.03 -6.02 -11.60
C VAL A 83 -7.61 -5.87 -10.19
N ARG A 84 -8.95 -5.83 -10.06
CA ARG A 84 -9.61 -5.75 -8.74
C ARG A 84 -9.48 -7.04 -7.94
N TYR A 85 -9.32 -8.19 -8.57
CA TYR A 85 -9.05 -9.45 -7.87
C TYR A 85 -7.65 -9.50 -7.23
N CYS A 86 -6.69 -8.71 -7.71
CA CYS A 86 -5.38 -8.58 -7.09
C CYS A 86 -5.41 -7.74 -5.79
N LEU A 87 -6.47 -6.98 -5.53
CA LEU A 87 -6.64 -6.17 -4.32
C LEU A 87 -7.26 -7.00 -3.18
N VAL A 88 -6.47 -7.87 -2.55
CA VAL A 88 -6.93 -8.76 -1.46
C VAL A 88 -6.92 -8.07 -0.09
N ASP A 89 -8.03 -8.14 0.65
CA ASP A 89 -8.20 -7.40 1.92
C ASP A 89 -7.79 -8.17 3.18
N LYS A 90 -8.04 -9.49 3.22
CA LYS A 90 -7.98 -10.27 4.47
C LYS A 90 -7.00 -11.43 4.48
N GLU A 91 -6.75 -12.06 3.34
CA GLU A 91 -5.92 -13.26 3.27
C GLU A 91 -4.46 -12.91 2.94
N GLY A 92 -3.52 -13.62 3.57
CA GLY A 92 -2.08 -13.53 3.27
C GLY A 92 -1.32 -12.45 4.04
N SER A 93 0.01 -12.54 3.92
CA SER A 93 0.95 -11.61 4.55
C SER A 93 0.94 -10.25 3.85
N ILE A 94 1.41 -9.20 4.54
CA ILE A 94 1.62 -7.89 3.92
C ILE A 94 2.61 -7.97 2.75
N GLN A 95 3.59 -8.87 2.82
CA GLN A 95 4.58 -9.09 1.75
C GLN A 95 3.94 -9.71 0.50
N ASP A 96 3.02 -10.67 0.68
CA ASP A 96 2.28 -11.24 -0.46
C ASP A 96 1.37 -10.20 -1.10
N TRP A 97 0.73 -9.36 -0.28
CA TRP A 97 -0.04 -8.23 -0.78
C TRP A 97 0.84 -7.25 -1.58
N LYS A 98 2.04 -6.89 -1.08
CA LYS A 98 2.99 -6.02 -1.80
C LYS A 98 3.34 -6.62 -3.18
N LYS A 99 3.65 -7.92 -3.23
CA LYS A 99 3.93 -8.64 -4.48
C LYS A 99 2.74 -8.66 -5.44
N LEU A 100 1.54 -8.94 -4.95
CA LEU A 100 0.32 -8.93 -5.78
C LEU A 100 0.02 -7.53 -6.31
N PHE A 101 0.25 -6.50 -5.50
CA PHE A 101 0.10 -5.12 -5.91
C PHE A 101 1.09 -4.77 -7.03
N GLU A 102 2.37 -5.07 -6.84
CA GLU A 102 3.42 -4.80 -7.83
C GLU A 102 3.25 -5.59 -9.13
N THR A 103 2.81 -6.84 -9.07
CA THR A 103 2.70 -7.71 -10.26
C THR A 103 1.36 -7.58 -10.99
N GLY A 104 0.26 -7.33 -10.27
CA GLY A 104 -1.09 -7.30 -10.83
C GLY A 104 -1.69 -5.90 -10.96
N VAL A 105 -1.42 -5.01 -10.00
CA VAL A 105 -2.09 -3.71 -9.90
C VAL A 105 -1.26 -2.60 -10.53
N LEU A 106 0.04 -2.55 -10.24
CA LEU A 106 0.95 -1.52 -10.72
C LEU A 106 1.00 -1.42 -12.26
N PRO A 107 1.12 -2.53 -13.04
CA PRO A 107 1.20 -2.41 -14.50
C PRO A 107 -0.03 -1.71 -15.09
N PHE A 108 -1.22 -2.05 -14.57
CA PHE A 108 -2.48 -1.43 -14.98
C PHE A 108 -2.55 0.05 -14.59
N ILE A 109 -2.03 0.43 -13.42
CA ILE A 109 -1.93 1.84 -13.02
C ILE A 109 -1.05 2.62 -13.99
N LEU A 110 0.11 2.07 -14.35
CA LEU A 110 1.07 2.74 -15.24
C LEU A 110 0.55 2.85 -16.68
N GLU A 111 -0.05 1.78 -17.21
CA GLU A 111 -0.65 1.75 -18.55
C GLU A 111 -1.70 2.84 -18.74
N HIS A 112 -2.53 3.06 -17.71
CA HIS A 112 -3.61 4.04 -17.74
C HIS A 112 -3.29 5.36 -17.03
N GLN A 113 -2.05 5.56 -16.57
CA GLN A 113 -1.57 6.75 -15.85
C GLN A 113 -2.48 7.19 -14.70
N LEU A 114 -2.92 6.24 -13.86
CA LEU A 114 -3.92 6.46 -12.82
C LEU A 114 -3.33 7.08 -11.53
N PRO A 115 -4.06 7.98 -10.84
CA PRO A 115 -5.45 8.36 -11.11
C PRO A 115 -5.62 9.44 -12.17
N GLY A 116 -4.54 10.00 -12.73
CA GLY A 116 -4.56 11.03 -13.78
C GLY A 116 -5.66 12.09 -13.60
N SER A 117 -6.27 12.49 -14.72
CA SER A 117 -7.37 13.47 -14.76
C SER A 117 -8.76 12.93 -14.33
N LEU A 118 -8.84 11.86 -13.53
CA LEU A 118 -10.10 11.31 -12.98
C LEU A 118 -10.71 12.16 -11.85
#